data_AF-A0AAV5TWM8-F1
#
_entry.id   AF-A0AAV5TWM8-F1
#
_cell.length_a   1.000
_cell.length_b   1.000
_cell.length_c   1.000
_cell.angle_alpha   90.00
_cell.angle_beta   90.00
_cell.angle_gamma   90.00
#
_symmetry.space_group_name_H-M   'P 1'
#
loop_
_entity.id
_entity.type
_entity.pdbx_description
1 polymer ?
#
loop_
_entity_poly.entity_id
_entity_poly.type
_entity_poly.pdbx_seq_one_letter_code
_entity_poly.pdbx_strand_id
1 'polypeptide(L)'
;SEAQNGKSSCDRVAAQVKRKLRDYVARGKNIVSEKDLYEAIAQCGLKGLSVYLVKVKREKKEKVENDLVKTLKPKKMEGISGFGHFEFEEKTVRAWKMCGIGKGKLFENLSGFTREFEEEEEVG
;
A
#
# COMPACT_ATOMS: atom_id res chain seq x y z
N SER A 1 -2.41 -14.39 23.74
CA SER A 1 -1.23 -13.76 23.12
C SER A 1 -0.76 -14.59 21.94
N GLU A 2 -1.10 -14.21 20.71
CA GLU A 2 -0.40 -14.69 19.52
C GLU A 2 -0.12 -13.48 18.62
N ALA A 3 1.13 -13.05 18.57
CA ALA A 3 1.59 -11.89 17.80
C ALA A 3 2.69 -12.23 16.79
N GLN A 4 2.84 -13.51 16.41
CA GLN A 4 3.97 -13.96 15.57
C GLN A 4 3.58 -14.78 14.33
N ASN A 5 2.32 -15.22 14.17
CA ASN A 5 1.95 -16.18 13.12
C ASN A 5 2.03 -15.64 11.68
N GLY A 6 2.15 -14.31 11.47
CA GLY A 6 2.26 -13.71 10.13
C GLY A 6 3.68 -13.36 9.67
N LYS A 7 4.64 -13.18 10.59
CA LYS A 7 5.98 -12.71 10.22
C LYS A 7 6.82 -13.83 9.61
N SER A 8 6.74 -15.02 10.21
CA SER A 8 7.54 -16.18 9.82
C SER A 8 7.23 -16.68 8.41
N SER A 9 5.99 -16.51 7.94
CA SER A 9 5.57 -16.92 6.58
C SER A 9 6.14 -15.98 5.51
N CYS A 10 6.07 -14.66 5.74
CA CYS A 10 6.63 -13.67 4.83
C CYS A 10 8.16 -13.80 4.73
N ASP A 11 8.85 -13.93 5.87
CA ASP A 11 10.31 -14.14 5.91
C ASP A 11 10.73 -15.42 5.19
N ARG A 12 9.92 -16.49 5.28
CA ARG A 12 10.16 -17.75 4.58
C ARG A 12 10.08 -17.58 3.06
N VAL A 13 9.06 -16.88 2.55
CA VAL A 13 8.93 -16.60 1.11
C VAL A 13 10.07 -15.70 0.63
N ALA A 14 10.42 -14.66 1.40
CA ALA A 14 11.53 -13.78 1.06
C ALA A 14 12.88 -14.53 1.03
N ALA A 15 13.12 -15.46 1.97
CA ALA A 15 14.32 -16.29 1.98
C ALA A 15 14.41 -17.21 0.76
N GLN A 16 13.28 -17.80 0.33
CA GLN A 16 13.20 -18.61 -0.88
C GLN A 16 13.52 -17.80 -2.14
N VAL A 17 12.92 -16.62 -2.29
CA VAL A 17 13.20 -15.71 -3.41
C VAL A 17 14.68 -15.31 -3.43
N LYS A 18 15.26 -14.90 -2.29
CA LYS A 18 16.69 -14.55 -2.19
C LYS A 18 17.60 -15.70 -2.58
N ARG A 19 17.30 -16.94 -2.17
CA ARG A 19 18.09 -18.12 -2.57
C ARG A 19 18.08 -18.30 -4.08
N LYS A 20 16.89 -18.19 -4.69
CA LYS A 20 16.72 -18.33 -6.12
C LYS A 20 17.44 -17.27 -6.94
N LEU A 21 17.47 -16.02 -6.47
CA LEU A 21 18.27 -14.97 -7.09
C LEU A 21 19.77 -15.27 -7.00
N ARG A 22 20.26 -15.81 -5.88
CA ARG A 22 21.65 -16.27 -5.77
C ARG A 22 21.96 -17.41 -6.73
N ASP A 23 21.06 -18.40 -6.85
CA ASP A 23 21.21 -19.51 -7.80
C ASP A 23 21.19 -19.02 -9.26
N TYR A 24 20.44 -17.96 -9.56
CA TYR A 24 20.43 -17.32 -10.88
C TYR A 24 21.79 -16.67 -11.17
N VAL A 25 22.37 -15.94 -10.21
CA VAL A 25 23.68 -15.31 -10.33
C VAL A 25 24.82 -16.33 -10.41
N ALA A 26 24.76 -17.39 -9.60
CA ALA A 26 25.75 -18.46 -9.59
C ALA A 26 25.82 -19.23 -10.93
N ARG A 27 24.75 -19.20 -11.74
CA ARG A 27 24.73 -19.77 -13.11
C ARG A 27 25.37 -18.85 -14.16
N GLY A 28 26.05 -17.78 -13.75
CA GLY A 28 26.72 -16.83 -14.64
C GLY A 28 25.79 -15.81 -15.28
N LYS A 29 24.52 -15.75 -14.85
CA LYS A 29 23.58 -14.70 -15.26
C LYS A 29 23.71 -13.49 -14.33
N ASN A 30 23.50 -12.27 -14.83
CA ASN A 30 23.54 -11.07 -13.99
C ASN A 30 22.14 -10.46 -13.86
N ILE A 31 21.91 -9.71 -12.78
CA ILE A 31 20.64 -9.00 -12.53
C ILE A 31 20.95 -7.51 -12.52
N VAL A 32 20.78 -6.85 -13.66
CA VAL A 32 21.09 -5.42 -13.84
C VAL A 32 19.82 -4.63 -14.15
N SER A 33 18.89 -5.22 -14.89
CA SER A 33 17.61 -4.62 -15.25
C SER A 33 16.45 -5.16 -14.42
N GLU A 34 15.34 -4.41 -14.41
CA GLU A 34 14.07 -4.85 -13.83
C GLU A 34 13.51 -6.11 -14.52
N LYS A 35 13.84 -6.31 -15.80
CA LYS A 35 13.45 -7.50 -16.56
C LYS A 35 14.23 -8.72 -16.11
N ASP A 36 15.53 -8.56 -15.84
CA ASP A 36 16.39 -9.66 -15.35
C ASP A 36 15.89 -10.15 -13.99
N LEU A 37 15.48 -9.22 -13.11
CA LEU A 37 14.92 -9.55 -11.81
C LEU A 37 13.59 -10.29 -11.96
N TYR A 38 12.70 -9.80 -12.83
CA TYR A 38 11.45 -10.48 -13.12
C TYR A 38 11.69 -11.90 -13.64
N GLU A 39 12.56 -12.05 -14.64
CA GLU A 39 12.87 -13.34 -15.25
C GLU A 39 13.50 -14.30 -14.23
N ALA A 40 14.40 -13.80 -13.39
CA ALA A 40 15.05 -14.59 -12.34
C ALA A 40 14.03 -15.18 -11.35
N ILE A 41 12.98 -14.43 -11.00
CA ILE A 41 11.94 -14.92 -10.06
C ILE A 41 10.90 -15.77 -10.80
N ALA A 42 10.47 -15.36 -12.00
CA ALA A 42 9.46 -16.05 -12.80
C ALA A 42 9.91 -17.47 -13.22
N GLN A 43 11.18 -17.63 -13.62
CA GLN A 43 11.74 -18.94 -14.01
C GLN A 43 11.90 -19.91 -12.82
N CYS A 44 11.76 -19.43 -11.58
CA CYS A 44 12.03 -20.27 -10.42
C CYS A 44 10.88 -21.15 -9.96
N GLY A 45 9.66 -20.95 -10.50
CA GLY A 45 8.52 -21.85 -10.27
C GLY A 45 8.12 -22.02 -8.80
N LEU A 46 8.29 -20.97 -7.98
CA LEU A 46 7.90 -21.01 -6.57
C LEU A 46 6.37 -21.10 -6.46
N LYS A 47 5.86 -22.19 -5.86
CA LYS A 47 4.41 -22.36 -5.64
C LYS A 47 3.87 -21.29 -4.70
N GLY A 48 2.75 -20.67 -5.08
CA GLY A 48 2.10 -19.63 -4.27
C GLY A 48 2.71 -18.24 -4.39
N LEU A 49 3.57 -17.99 -5.38
CA LEU A 49 4.12 -16.68 -5.69
C LEU A 49 3.72 -16.26 -7.10
N SER A 50 3.01 -15.14 -7.22
CA SER A 50 2.74 -14.48 -8.50
C SER A 50 3.58 -13.22 -8.58
N VAL A 51 4.28 -13.03 -9.71
CA VAL A 51 5.16 -11.89 -9.93
C VAL A 51 4.73 -11.17 -11.20
N TYR A 52 4.67 -9.84 -11.13
CA TYR A 52 4.29 -8.99 -12.25
C TYR A 52 5.29 -7.85 -12.38
N LEU A 53 5.73 -7.59 -13.62
CA LEU A 53 6.53 -6.42 -13.95
C LEU A 53 5.60 -5.33 -14.48
N VAL A 54 5.44 -4.25 -13.72
CA VAL A 54 4.53 -3.15 -14.09
C VAL A 54 5.33 -1.87 -14.29
N LYS A 55 5.14 -1.22 -15.43
CA LYS A 55 5.68 0.12 -15.69
C LYS A 55 4.74 1.15 -15.07
N VAL A 56 5.07 1.58 -13.85
CA VAL A 56 4.32 2.66 -13.20
C VAL A 56 4.74 3.99 -13.81
N LYS A 57 3.86 4.61 -14.59
CA LYS A 57 3.99 6.04 -14.94
C LYS A 57 3.72 6.84 -13.67
N ARG A 58 4.77 7.11 -12.89
CA ARG A 58 4.69 8.19 -11.92
C ARG A 58 4.67 9.47 -12.75
N GLU A 59 3.54 10.15 -12.79
CA GLU A 59 3.50 11.51 -13.29
C GLU A 59 4.59 12.27 -12.56
N LYS A 60 5.62 12.68 -13.31
CA LYS A 60 6.62 13.59 -12.80
C LYS A 60 5.86 14.86 -12.47
N LYS A 61 5.57 15.09 -11.19
CA LYS A 61 5.33 16.45 -10.67
C LYS A 61 6.66 17.20 -10.73
N GLU A 62 7.19 17.41 -11.93
CA GLU A 62 8.22 18.41 -12.14
C GLU A 62 7.53 19.77 -11.99
N LYS A 63 7.89 20.48 -10.92
CA LYS A 63 7.63 21.92 -10.67
C LYS A 63 6.23 22.34 -10.20
N VAL A 64 5.64 21.65 -9.24
CA VAL A 64 4.74 22.31 -8.26
C VAL A 64 5.10 21.90 -6.82
N GLU A 65 6.39 21.72 -6.57
CA GLU A 65 6.89 21.22 -5.29
C GLU A 65 7.19 22.34 -4.27
N ASN A 66 7.13 23.62 -4.67
CA ASN A 66 7.36 24.72 -3.72
C ASN A 66 6.09 25.38 -3.14
N ASP A 67 4.93 25.27 -3.80
CA ASP A 67 3.68 25.89 -3.27
C ASP A 67 2.63 24.88 -2.77
N LEU A 68 2.60 23.63 -3.25
CA LEU A 68 1.63 22.61 -2.81
C LEU A 68 2.12 21.71 -1.65
N VAL A 69 3.44 21.64 -1.40
CA VAL A 69 4.01 20.85 -0.29
C VAL A 69 3.70 21.50 1.08
N LYS A 70 3.36 22.80 1.11
CA LYS A 70 2.80 23.43 2.31
C LYS A 70 1.33 23.07 2.55
N THR A 71 0.57 22.72 1.52
CA THR A 71 -0.88 22.49 1.61
C THR A 71 -1.30 21.01 1.71
N LEU A 72 -0.40 20.06 1.41
CA LEU A 72 -0.70 18.62 1.51
C LEU A 72 0.21 17.90 2.50
N LYS A 73 0.35 18.43 3.72
CA LYS A 73 0.61 17.51 4.84
C LYS A 73 -0.63 16.61 4.92
N PRO A 74 -0.52 15.27 4.79
CA PRO A 74 -1.64 14.41 5.12
C PRO A 74 -2.05 14.78 6.54
N LYS A 75 -3.24 15.37 6.69
CA LYS A 75 -3.73 15.78 8.00
C LYS A 75 -3.71 14.51 8.85
N LYS A 76 -3.06 14.55 10.01
CA LYS A 76 -3.08 13.41 10.93
C LYS A 76 -4.42 13.47 11.64
N MET A 77 -5.18 12.39 11.59
CA MET A 77 -6.39 12.27 12.40
C MET A 77 -5.93 12.06 13.85
N GLU A 78 -5.94 13.14 14.63
CA GLU A 78 -5.51 13.09 16.02
C GLU A 78 -6.32 12.07 16.81
N GLY A 79 -5.62 11.10 17.40
CA GLY A 79 -6.21 10.08 18.25
C GLY A 79 -6.88 8.93 17.50
N ILE A 80 -6.58 8.70 16.21
CA ILE A 80 -7.19 7.62 15.41
C ILE A 80 -7.10 6.23 16.09
N SER A 81 -6.01 5.95 16.79
CA SER A 81 -5.80 4.69 17.53
C SER A 81 -6.74 4.50 18.72
N GLY A 82 -7.44 5.54 19.15
CA GLY A 82 -8.41 5.50 20.25
C GLY A 82 -9.86 5.35 19.80
N PHE A 83 -10.13 5.36 18.49
CA PHE A 83 -11.47 5.19 17.94
C PHE A 83 -11.65 3.76 17.40
N GLY A 84 -12.78 3.14 17.73
CA GLY A 84 -13.12 1.77 17.34
C GLY A 84 -14.38 1.67 16.49
N HIS A 85 -15.08 2.79 16.27
CA HIS A 85 -16.32 2.84 15.49
C HIS A 85 -16.33 4.11 14.65
N PHE A 86 -16.59 3.98 13.35
CA PHE A 86 -16.58 5.07 12.38
C PHE A 86 -17.82 5.00 11.50
N GLU A 87 -18.50 6.13 11.35
CA GLU A 87 -19.57 6.31 10.38
C GLU A 87 -19.14 7.36 9.36
N PHE A 88 -19.28 7.01 8.08
CA PHE A 88 -18.92 7.87 6.96
C PHE A 88 -20.21 8.48 6.40
N GLU A 89 -20.30 9.80 6.49
CA GLU A 89 -21.30 10.61 5.78
C GLU A 89 -20.58 11.30 4.60
N GLU A 90 -21.27 11.66 3.52
CA GLU A 90 -20.70 12.08 2.23
C GLU A 90 -19.34 12.81 2.30
N LYS A 91 -19.25 13.87 3.12
CA LYS A 91 -18.04 14.68 3.29
C LYS A 91 -17.48 14.67 4.70
N THR A 92 -18.03 13.87 5.62
CA THR A 92 -17.62 13.87 7.02
C THR A 92 -17.46 12.46 7.58
N VAL A 93 -16.59 12.31 8.57
CA VAL A 93 -16.47 11.05 9.32
C VAL A 93 -16.76 11.34 10.78
N ARG A 94 -17.69 10.59 11.37
CA ARG A 94 -17.91 10.60 12.82
C ARG A 94 -17.27 9.37 13.44
N ALA A 95 -16.44 9.57 14.46
CA ALA A 95 -15.69 8.51 15.12
C ALA A 95 -16.00 8.43 16.61
N TRP A 96 -16.07 7.22 17.17
CA TRP A 96 -16.30 6.95 18.59
C TRP A 96 -15.27 5.97 19.14
N LYS A 97 -15.03 6.06 20.45
CA LYS A 97 -14.18 5.08 21.15
C LYS A 97 -14.84 3.71 21.21
N MET A 98 -16.17 3.66 21.38
CA MET A 98 -16.92 2.41 21.54
C MET A 98 -18.34 2.56 20.98
N CYS A 99 -18.71 1.66 20.06
CA CYS A 99 -20.09 1.36 19.60
C CYS A 99 -21.05 2.55 19.42
N GLY A 100 -20.60 3.68 18.86
CA GLY A 100 -21.48 4.84 18.64
C GLY A 100 -21.96 5.56 19.91
N ILE A 101 -21.41 5.21 21.09
CA ILE A 101 -21.89 5.75 22.37
C ILE A 101 -21.33 7.15 22.61
N GLY A 102 -22.25 8.11 22.79
CA GLY A 102 -21.94 9.52 23.05
C GLY A 102 -21.91 10.38 21.78
N LYS A 103 -21.48 11.63 21.92
CA LYS A 103 -21.51 12.62 20.82
C LYS A 103 -20.57 12.27 19.64
N GLY A 104 -19.55 11.45 19.88
CA GLY A 104 -18.51 11.16 18.88
C GLY A 104 -17.61 12.37 18.58
N LYS A 105 -16.58 12.16 17.77
CA LYS A 105 -15.74 13.22 17.21
C LYS A 105 -16.01 13.31 15.71
N LEU A 106 -16.45 14.48 15.26
CA LEU A 106 -16.74 14.76 13.85
C LEU A 106 -15.47 15.26 13.14
N PHE A 107 -15.21 14.73 11.96
CA PHE A 107 -14.14 15.12 11.06
C PHE A 107 -14.75 15.59 9.74
N GLU A 108 -14.86 16.90 9.57
CA GLU A 108 -15.54 17.52 8.40
C GLU A 108 -14.63 17.70 7.20
N ASN A 109 -13.31 17.70 7.41
CA ASN A 109 -12.34 17.93 6.35
C ASN A 109 -11.59 16.63 6.06
N LEU A 110 -12.13 15.86 5.12
CA LEU A 110 -11.54 14.60 4.64
C LEU A 110 -10.55 14.79 3.49
N SER A 111 -10.29 16.04 3.07
CA SER A 111 -9.32 16.32 2.00
C SER A 111 -7.94 15.77 2.37
N GLY A 112 -7.46 14.79 1.60
CA GLY A 112 -6.21 14.08 1.85
C GLY A 112 -6.34 12.75 2.60
N PHE A 113 -7.54 12.38 3.08
CA PHE A 113 -7.86 11.07 3.65
C PHE A 113 -8.62 10.17 2.66
N THR A 114 -9.58 10.75 1.94
CA THR A 114 -10.38 10.04 0.94
C THR A 114 -9.80 10.28 -0.45
N ARG A 115 -9.81 9.23 -1.28
CA ARG A 115 -9.66 9.35 -2.73
C ARG A 115 -11.06 9.18 -3.30
N GLU A 116 -11.56 10.20 -3.97
CA GLU A 116 -12.75 10.05 -4.80
C GLU A 116 -12.34 9.15 -5.98
N PHE A 117 -12.97 7.98 -6.08
CA PHE A 117 -12.89 7.15 -7.26
C PHE A 117 -14.14 7.47 -8.08
N GLU A 118 -13.97 8.12 -9.22
CA GLU A 118 -15.02 8.15 -10.24
C GLU A 118 -15.08 6.74 -10.85
N GLU A 119 -16.15 6.02 -10.56
CA GLU A 119 -16.51 4.81 -11.28
C GLU A 119 -17.04 5.24 -12.65
N GLU A 120 -16.20 5.17 -13.69
CA GLU A 120 -16.70 5.19 -15.06
C GLU A 120 -17.40 3.85 -15.31
N GLU A 121 -18.74 3.85 -15.21
CA GLU A 121 -19.55 2.76 -15.75
C GLU A 121 -19.33 2.70 -17.27
N GLU A 122 -18.52 1.75 -17.74
CA GLU A 122 -18.58 1.28 -19.12
C GLU A 122 -19.94 0.61 -19.33
N VAL A 123 -20.87 1.36 -19.91
CA VAL A 123 -22.11 0.83 -20.47
C VAL A 123 -21.75 -0.01 -21.70
N GLY A 124 -21.75 -1.34 -21.52
CA GLY A 124 -21.69 -2.34 -22.58
C GLY A 124 -23.07 -2.82 -23.01
#